data_AF-A0A7C6N605-F1
#
_entry.id   AF-A0A7C6N605-F1
#
_cell.length_a   1.000
_cell.length_b   1.000
_cell.length_c   1.000
_cell.angle_alpha   90.00
_cell.angle_beta   90.00
_cell.angle_gamma   90.00
#
_symmetry.space_group_name_H-M   'P 1'
#
loop_
_entity.id
_entity.type
_entity.pdbx_description
1 polymer ?
#
loop_
_entity_poly.entity_id
_entity_poly.type
_entity_poly.pdbx_seq_one_letter_code
_entity_poly.pdbx_strand_id
1 'polypeptide(L)' 'MGRVIPFPLREEKNPGEERLTDALIREKILTGEAELLGVFEEEGCPYSCYRLRFDDQTYYIFDLTSRRQ' A
#
# COMPACT_ATOMS: atom_id res chain seq x y z
N MET A 1 -19.74 3.68 -40.78
CA MET A 1 -18.67 2.73 -40.38
C MET A 1 -17.76 3.44 -39.38
N GLY A 2 -18.05 3.36 -38.08
CA GLY A 2 -17.24 4.01 -37.04
C GLY A 2 -16.02 3.16 -36.68
N ARG A 3 -14.84 3.77 -36.56
CA ARG A 3 -13.63 3.07 -36.08
C ARG A 3 -13.81 2.74 -34.60
N VAL A 4 -13.76 1.46 -34.26
CA VAL A 4 -13.73 0.98 -32.88
C VAL A 4 -12.31 1.18 -32.35
N ILE A 5 -12.15 1.97 -31.29
CA ILE A 5 -10.88 2.08 -30.57
C ILE A 5 -10.79 0.84 -29.66
N PRO A 6 -9.80 -0.05 -29.84
CA PRO A 6 -9.65 -1.21 -28.98
C PRO A 6 -9.35 -0.75 -27.55
N PHE A 7 -10.04 -1.37 -26.59
CA PHE A 7 -9.71 -1.23 -25.17
C PHE A 7 -8.27 -1.69 -24.96
N PRO A 8 -7.44 -0.96 -24.17
CA PRO A 8 -6.08 -1.39 -23.92
C PRO A 8 -6.10 -2.77 -23.28
N LEU A 9 -5.54 -3.75 -24.01
CA LEU A 9 -5.21 -5.06 -23.46
C LEU A 9 -4.26 -4.78 -22.30
N ARG A 10 -4.65 -5.22 -21.11
CA ARG A 10 -3.88 -5.06 -19.87
C ARG A 10 -2.41 -5.34 -20.17
N GLU A 11 -1.56 -4.36 -19.91
CA GLU A 11 -0.12 -4.50 -20.03
C GLU A 11 0.32 -5.74 -19.25
N GLU A 12 1.07 -6.62 -19.93
CA GLU A 12 1.69 -7.78 -19.29
C GLU A 12 2.55 -7.26 -18.15
N LYS A 13 2.16 -7.58 -16.91
CA LYS A 13 2.93 -7.26 -15.72
C LYS A 13 4.33 -7.85 -15.88
N ASN A 14 5.34 -7.01 -15.76
CA ASN A 14 6.72 -7.46 -15.75
C ASN A 14 6.87 -8.54 -14.65
N PRO A 15 7.44 -9.72 -14.96
CA PRO A 15 7.60 -10.82 -14.01
C PRO A 15 8.59 -10.52 -12.85
N GLY A 16 8.96 -9.26 -12.64
CA GLY A 16 9.79 -8.77 -11.54
C GLY A 16 9.19 -7.61 -10.75
N GLU A 17 7.96 -7.15 -11.05
CA GLU A 17 7.25 -6.19 -10.19
C GLU A 17 6.70 -6.93 -8.97
N GLU A 18 7.41 -6.82 -7.86
CA GLU A 18 6.97 -7.33 -6.58
C GLU A 18 5.68 -6.57 -6.20
N ARG A 19 4.52 -7.24 -6.16
CA ARG A 19 3.27 -6.54 -5.88
C ARG A 19 3.21 -6.18 -4.40
N LEU A 20 2.94 -4.91 -4.10
CA LEU A 20 2.64 -4.47 -2.74
C LEU A 20 1.35 -5.17 -2.26
N THR A 21 1.52 -6.21 -1.45
CA THR A 21 0.43 -6.99 -0.83
C THR A 21 0.36 -6.70 0.67
N ASP A 22 -0.77 -6.95 1.31
CA ASP A 22 -0.94 -6.76 2.77
C ASP A 22 0.11 -7.53 3.59
N ALA A 23 0.49 -8.74 3.13
CA ALA A 23 1.52 -9.55 3.78
C ALA A 23 2.89 -8.87 3.70
N LEU A 24 3.25 -8.35 2.52
CA LEU A 24 4.49 -7.62 2.31
C LEU A 24 4.50 -6.30 3.09
N ILE A 25 3.39 -5.55 3.09
CA ILE A 25 3.26 -4.31 3.88
C ILE A 25 3.52 -4.59 5.37
N ARG A 26 2.92 -5.65 5.92
CA ARG A 26 3.16 -6.06 7.31
C ARG A 26 4.61 -6.44 7.54
N GLU A 27 5.20 -7.21 6.64
CA GLU A 27 6.63 -7.56 6.72
C GLU A 27 7.48 -6.29 6.77
N LYS A 28 7.29 -5.35 5.85
CA LYS A 28 8.03 -4.08 5.78
C LYS A 28 7.87 -3.23 7.04
N ILE A 29 6.70 -3.24 7.67
CA ILE A 29 6.49 -2.59 8.97
C ILE A 29 7.27 -3.32 10.07
N LEU A 30 7.19 -4.65 10.13
CA LEU A 30 7.86 -5.46 11.15
C LEU A 30 9.38 -5.46 11.03
N THR A 31 9.92 -5.38 9.82
CA THR A 31 11.36 -5.27 9.57
C THR A 31 11.91 -3.86 9.80
N GLY A 32 11.03 -2.87 10.03
CA GLY A 32 11.41 -1.47 10.22
C GLY A 32 11.77 -0.74 8.92
N GLU A 33 11.47 -1.32 7.76
CA GLU A 33 11.64 -0.68 6.45
C GLU A 33 10.58 0.39 6.20
N ALA A 34 9.40 0.27 6.81
CA ALA A 34 8.40 1.32 6.86
C ALA A 34 8.65 2.23 8.08
N GLU A 35 8.75 3.54 7.83
CA GLU A 35 9.01 4.53 8.87
C GLU A 35 7.71 4.94 9.56
N LEU A 36 7.65 4.83 10.89
CA LEU A 36 6.52 5.36 11.66
C LEU A 36 6.53 6.90 11.61
N LEU A 37 5.47 7.49 11.04
CA LEU A 37 5.29 8.94 11.01
C LEU A 37 4.60 9.47 12.25
N GLY A 38 3.73 8.65 12.87
CA GLY A 38 3.00 9.04 14.07
C GLY A 38 1.76 8.18 14.33
N VAL A 39 1.09 8.51 15.42
CA VAL A 39 -0.19 7.91 15.82
C VAL A 39 -1.28 8.96 15.67
N PHE A 40 -2.36 8.59 14.99
CA PHE A 40 -3.51 9.44 14.69
C PHE A 40 -4.74 8.91 15.41
N GLU A 41 -5.57 9.79 15.95
CA GLU A 41 -6.84 9.39 16.56
C GLU A 41 -7.98 9.67 15.58
N GLU A 42 -8.76 8.65 15.25
CA GLU A 42 -10.05 8.82 14.56
C GLU A 42 -11.10 8.02 15.32
N GLU A 43 -12.26 8.65 15.57
CA GLU A 43 -13.37 8.08 16.36
C GLU A 43 -12.98 7.59 17.77
N GLY A 44 -11.93 8.18 18.37
CA GLY A 44 -11.42 7.77 19.68
C GLY A 44 -10.51 6.53 19.67
N CYS A 45 -10.12 6.06 18.48
CA CYS A 45 -9.22 4.92 18.32
C CYS A 45 -7.87 5.36 17.73
N PRO A 46 -6.73 4.94 18.32
CA PRO A 46 -5.41 5.27 17.79
C PRO A 46 -4.99 4.37 16.62
N TYR A 47 -4.50 4.98 15.55
CA TYR A 47 -3.98 4.35 14.33
C TYR A 47 -2.54 4.77 14.09
N SER A 48 -1.67 3.80 13.84
CA SER A 48 -0.29 4.10 13.46
C SER A 48 -0.22 4.39 11.95
N CYS A 49 0.45 5.48 11.57
CA CYS A 49 0.70 5.81 10.17
C CYS A 49 2.17 5.56 9.83
N TYR A 50 2.41 4.76 8.79
CA TYR A 50 3.75 4.44 8.31
C TYR A 50 3.97 5.00 6.91
N ARG A 51 5.18 5.48 6.65
CA ARG A 51 5.68 5.81 5.31
C ARG A 51 6.52 4.65 4.79
N LEU A 52 6.13 4.11 3.64
CA LEU A 52 6.89 3.08 2.94
C LEU A 52 7.29 3.58 1.55
N ARG A 53 8.55 3.41 1.18
CA ARG A 53 9.01 3.58 -0.20
C ARG A 53 9.13 2.21 -0.86
N PHE A 54 8.48 2.03 -1.99
CA PHE A 54 8.40 0.77 -2.69
C PHE A 54 8.21 1.03 -4.19
N ASP A 55 9.03 0.42 -5.05
CA ASP A 55 9.04 0.61 -6.51
C ASP A 55 8.93 2.08 -6.95
N ASP A 56 9.81 2.93 -6.41
CA ASP A 56 9.86 4.39 -6.66
C ASP A 56 8.58 5.17 -6.29
N GLN A 57 7.61 4.51 -5.66
CA GLN A 57 6.41 5.12 -5.13
C GLN A 57 6.49 5.23 -3.60
N THR A 58 5.89 6.29 -3.04
CA THR A 58 5.72 6.45 -1.60
C THR A 58 4.28 6.12 -1.20
N TYR A 59 4.12 5.22 -0.25
CA TYR A 59 2.86 4.80 0.33
C TYR A 59 2.73 5.30 1.77
N TYR A 60 1.52 5.72 2.13
CA TYR A 60 1.13 6.04 3.50
C TYR A 60 0.15 4.97 3.98
N ILE A 61 0.58 4.18 4.96
CA ILE A 61 -0.16 3.02 5.44
C ILE A 61 -0.75 3.35 6.81
N PHE A 62 -2.07 3.31 6.92
CA PHE A 62 -2.77 3.41 8.20
C PHE A 62 -3.03 2.00 8.73
N ASP A 63 -2.38 1.68 9.86
CA ASP A 63 -2.60 0.42 10.55
C ASP A 63 -3.85 0.52 11.42
N LEU A 64 -4.94 -0.07 10.91
CA LEU A 64 -6.24 -0.14 11.58
C LEU A 64 -6.39 -1.37 12.48
N THR A 65 -5.34 -2.18 12.67
CA THR A 65 -5.43 -3.40 13.49
C THR A 65 -5.78 -3.11 14.96
N SER A 66 -5.50 -1.89 15.43
CA SER A 66 -5.95 -1.37 16.73
C SER A 66 -7.47 -1.37 16.95
N ARG A 67 -8.30 -1.43 15.89
CA ARG A 67 -9.79 -1.46 16.02
C ARG A 67 -10.33 -2.76 16.63
N ARG A 68 -9.52 -3.82 16.79
CA ARG A 68 -9.99 -5.18 17.17
C ARG A 68 -9.83 -5.54 18.66
N GLN A 69 -9.78 -4.56 19.57
CA GLN A 69 -9.85 -4.82 21.01
C GLN A 69 -11.26 -4.62 21.55
#